data_AF-A0A8C3D634-F1
#
_entry.id   AF-A0A8C3D634-F1
#
_cell.length_a   1.000
_cell.length_b   1.000
_cell.length_c   1.000
_cell.angle_alpha   90.00
_cell.angle_beta   90.00
_cell.angle_gamma   90.00
#
_symmetry.space_group_name_H-M   'P 1'
#
loop_
_entity.id
_entity.type
_entity.pdbx_description
1 polymer ?
#
loop_
_entity_poly.entity_id
_entity_poly.type
_entity_poly.pdbx_seq_one_letter_code
_entity_poly.pdbx_strand_id
1 'polypeptide(L)'
;MLGLSEFPQPADMAGAARLTRRAQSLNMLSFFISSLFKWNFSAVIAEGMAPPKRILFPPEKICMVWQQRQSAGAGLLNVGNTCFLNAVLQCLTYTPPLANYLLSREHSQACHQQGFCMMCIMETHVNKVLHSSVNAILPLAVLKVFRRIGEHFQLGREEDAHDFLCCTVNAMQTACLSASSE
;
A
#
# COMPACT_ATOMS: atom_id res chain seq x y z
N MET A 1 59.98 -6.09 -44.17
CA MET A 1 59.69 -4.65 -44.24
C MET A 1 58.36 -4.43 -43.55
N LEU A 2 58.36 -3.62 -42.49
CA LEU A 2 57.23 -3.29 -41.63
C LEU A 2 56.11 -2.59 -42.42
N GLY A 3 54.85 -2.74 -41.99
CA GLY A 3 53.73 -1.99 -42.57
C GLY A 3 52.35 -2.27 -41.98
N LEU A 4 52.17 -1.85 -40.73
CA LEU A 4 50.96 -1.24 -40.14
C LEU A 4 49.64 -2.02 -40.11
N SER A 5 49.34 -2.42 -38.87
CA SER A 5 48.03 -2.72 -38.28
C SER A 5 46.98 -1.66 -38.59
N GLU A 6 45.86 -2.08 -39.18
CA GLU A 6 44.63 -1.30 -39.21
C GLU A 6 44.00 -1.26 -37.81
N PHE A 7 43.86 -0.04 -37.28
CA PHE A 7 43.08 0.26 -36.08
C PHE A 7 41.58 0.05 -36.37
N PRO A 8 40.82 -0.69 -35.54
CA PRO A 8 39.37 -0.75 -35.67
C PRO A 8 38.74 0.59 -35.24
N GLN A 9 37.73 1.04 -36.01
CA GLN A 9 36.98 2.27 -35.79
C GLN A 9 36.12 2.25 -34.49
N PRO A 10 35.85 3.41 -33.85
CA PRO A 10 35.23 3.51 -32.53
C PRO A 10 33.69 3.39 -32.57
N ALA A 11 33.15 2.39 -33.27
CA ALA A 11 31.70 2.13 -33.34
C ALA A 11 31.24 0.87 -32.58
N ASP A 12 32.16 -0.04 -32.22
CA ASP A 12 31.81 -1.35 -31.62
C ASP A 12 32.00 -1.46 -30.08
N MET A 13 32.21 -0.33 -29.39
CA MET A 13 32.35 -0.31 -27.91
C MET A 13 31.11 0.21 -27.17
N ALA A 14 30.02 0.54 -27.89
CA ALA A 14 28.79 1.08 -27.28
C ALA A 14 27.70 0.02 -27.01
N GLY A 15 27.80 -1.17 -27.61
CA GLY A 15 26.82 -2.26 -27.47
C GLY A 15 27.00 -3.13 -26.22
N ALA A 16 28.24 -3.39 -25.81
CA ALA A 16 28.56 -4.24 -24.65
C ALA A 16 28.30 -3.54 -23.29
N ALA A 17 28.30 -2.21 -23.26
CA ALA A 17 28.02 -1.42 -22.06
C ALA A 17 26.52 -1.23 -21.76
N ARG A 18 25.63 -1.48 -22.73
CA ARG A 18 24.16 -1.44 -22.53
C ARG A 18 23.57 -2.77 -22.06
N LEU A 19 24.20 -3.89 -22.41
CA LEU A 19 23.76 -5.23 -21.99
C LEU A 19 24.20 -5.59 -20.56
N THR A 20 25.24 -4.94 -20.03
CA THR A 20 25.74 -5.14 -18.66
C THR A 20 24.98 -4.33 -17.60
N ARG A 21 24.31 -3.22 -17.94
CA ARG A 21 23.45 -2.47 -17.00
C ARG A 21 22.10 -3.15 -16.71
N ARG A 22 21.55 -3.91 -17.67
CA ARG A 22 20.31 -4.67 -17.47
C ARG A 22 20.50 -5.89 -16.57
N ALA A 23 21.68 -6.52 -16.61
CA ALA A 23 21.98 -7.67 -15.75
C ALA A 23 22.23 -7.26 -14.28
N GLN A 24 22.79 -6.08 -14.03
CA GLN A 24 22.98 -5.57 -12.66
C GLN A 24 21.66 -5.10 -12.01
N SER A 25 20.70 -4.56 -12.76
CA SER A 25 19.41 -4.14 -12.18
C SER A 25 18.52 -5.34 -11.80
N LEU A 26 18.61 -6.45 -12.52
CA LEU A 26 17.87 -7.68 -12.19
C LEU A 26 18.43 -8.38 -10.95
N ASN A 27 19.75 -8.37 -10.75
CA ASN A 27 20.36 -8.89 -9.52
C ASN A 27 20.10 -7.99 -8.31
N MET A 28 20.04 -6.66 -8.49
CA MET A 28 19.60 -5.75 -7.41
C MET A 28 18.12 -5.97 -7.05
N LEU A 29 17.22 -6.11 -8.02
CA LEU A 29 15.81 -6.39 -7.74
C LEU A 29 15.64 -7.74 -7.03
N SER A 30 16.39 -8.77 -7.45
CA SER A 30 16.45 -10.07 -6.77
C SER A 30 16.97 -9.95 -5.34
N PHE A 31 17.97 -9.10 -5.10
CA PHE A 31 18.51 -8.85 -3.76
C PHE A 31 17.50 -8.10 -2.87
N PHE A 32 16.81 -7.09 -3.39
CA PHE A 32 15.74 -6.39 -2.66
C PHE A 32 14.54 -7.29 -2.40
N ILE A 33 14.10 -8.08 -3.39
CA ILE A 33 12.98 -9.00 -3.21
C ILE A 33 13.36 -10.12 -2.23
N SER A 34 14.56 -10.69 -2.30
CA SER A 34 15.00 -11.73 -1.35
C SER A 34 15.27 -11.21 0.06
N SER A 35 15.73 -9.97 0.20
CA SER A 35 15.93 -9.32 1.50
C SER A 35 14.60 -8.85 2.12
N LEU A 36 13.57 -8.55 1.30
CA LEU A 36 12.20 -8.32 1.73
C LEU A 36 11.48 -9.65 2.07
N PHE A 37 11.80 -10.75 1.38
CA PHE A 37 11.25 -12.09 1.64
C PHE A 37 11.85 -12.78 2.87
N LYS A 38 13.01 -12.29 3.35
CA LYS A 38 13.63 -12.68 4.63
C LYS A 38 13.18 -11.80 5.81
N TRP A 39 12.02 -11.15 5.73
CA TRP A 39 11.32 -10.78 6.96
C TRP A 39 10.77 -12.06 7.58
N ASN A 40 11.58 -12.73 8.39
CA ASN A 40 11.10 -13.69 9.37
C ASN A 40 10.12 -12.93 10.28
N PHE A 41 8.83 -13.03 9.97
CA PHE A 41 7.77 -12.34 10.72
C PHE A 41 7.79 -12.73 12.21
N SER A 42 8.40 -13.87 12.55
CA SER A 42 8.65 -14.32 13.92
C SER A 42 9.56 -13.39 14.76
N ALA A 43 10.09 -12.27 14.24
CA ALA A 43 10.99 -11.38 14.99
C ALA A 43 10.60 -9.89 14.95
N VAL A 44 9.31 -9.54 14.86
CA VAL A 44 8.83 -8.19 15.26
C VAL A 44 8.48 -8.16 16.77
N ILE A 45 9.25 -8.89 17.57
CA ILE A 45 9.40 -8.59 18.99
C ILE A 45 10.83 -8.08 19.09
N ALA A 46 11.00 -6.75 19.18
CA ALA A 46 12.31 -6.20 19.48
C ALA A 46 12.82 -6.86 20.76
N GLU A 47 14.08 -7.32 20.77
CA GLU A 47 14.65 -7.92 21.97
C GLU A 47 14.45 -6.96 23.17
N GLY A 48 13.75 -7.44 24.20
CA GLY A 48 13.40 -6.63 25.38
C GLY A 48 11.94 -6.15 25.47
N MET A 49 11.09 -6.39 24.47
CA MET A 49 9.64 -6.13 24.60
C MET A 49 8.90 -7.33 25.19
N ALA A 50 7.96 -7.07 26.11
CA ALA A 50 7.05 -8.09 26.59
C ALA A 50 6.20 -8.64 25.42
N PRO A 51 5.89 -9.94 25.39
CA PRO A 51 5.08 -10.52 24.33
C PRO A 51 3.71 -9.82 24.26
N PRO A 52 3.17 -9.58 23.05
CA PRO A 52 1.90 -8.91 22.89
C PRO A 52 0.80 -9.73 23.54
N LYS A 53 -0.09 -9.06 24.29
CA LYS A 53 -1.25 -9.71 24.92
C LYS A 53 -2.18 -10.37 23.90
N ARG A 54 -2.20 -9.85 22.66
CA ARG A 54 -3.01 -10.37 21.56
C ARG A 54 -2.37 -10.04 20.23
N ILE A 55 -2.43 -11.00 19.30
CA ILE A 55 -2.09 -10.82 17.89
C ILE A 55 -3.40 -10.64 17.12
N LEU A 56 -3.63 -9.46 16.52
CA LEU A 56 -4.84 -9.17 15.75
C LEU A 56 -4.87 -9.91 14.41
N PHE A 57 -3.73 -9.91 13.71
CA PHE A 57 -3.58 -10.51 12.39
C PHE A 57 -2.40 -11.48 12.43
N PRO A 58 -2.66 -12.80 12.57
CA PRO A 58 -1.60 -13.79 12.59
C PRO A 58 -0.78 -13.77 11.29
N PRO A 59 0.55 -13.67 11.35
CA PRO A 59 1.43 -13.66 10.19
C PRO A 59 1.11 -14.70 9.13
N GLU A 60 0.81 -15.92 9.57
CA GLU A 60 0.60 -17.09 8.73
C GLU A 60 -0.69 -16.97 7.91
N LYS A 61 -1.61 -16.08 8.33
CA LYS A 61 -2.85 -15.76 7.62
C LYS A 61 -2.69 -14.57 6.67
N ILE A 62 -1.54 -13.89 6.67
CA ILE A 62 -1.32 -12.71 5.82
C ILE A 62 -0.83 -13.16 4.43
N CYS A 63 -1.68 -12.98 3.43
CA CYS A 63 -1.32 -13.25 2.04
C CYS A 63 -0.63 -12.02 1.41
N MET A 64 0.67 -12.13 1.13
CA MET A 64 1.50 -11.06 0.54
C MET A 64 1.24 -10.79 -0.94
N VAL A 65 0.43 -11.63 -1.59
CA VAL A 65 0.07 -11.53 -3.00
C VAL A 65 -1.44 -11.36 -3.17
N TRP A 66 -1.88 -10.89 -4.33
CA TRP A 66 -3.31 -10.83 -4.65
C TRP A 66 -3.91 -12.24 -4.69
N GLN A 67 -4.94 -12.49 -3.87
CA GLN A 67 -5.65 -13.78 -3.89
C GLN A 67 -6.48 -13.98 -5.16
N GLN A 68 -6.98 -12.88 -5.71
CA GLN A 68 -7.72 -12.84 -6.97
C GLN A 68 -7.10 -11.82 -7.89
N ARG A 69 -7.07 -12.11 -9.19
CA ARG A 69 -6.57 -11.16 -10.20
C ARG A 69 -7.43 -9.91 -10.18
N GLN A 70 -6.82 -8.77 -9.86
CA GLN A 70 -7.47 -7.47 -9.92
C GLN A 70 -7.09 -6.77 -11.22
N SER A 71 -8.09 -6.26 -11.95
CA SER A 71 -7.86 -5.22 -12.97
C SER A 71 -7.55 -3.89 -12.28
N ALA A 72 -7.03 -2.92 -13.04
CA ALA A 72 -7.01 -1.54 -12.57
C ALA A 72 -8.46 -1.10 -12.29
N GLY A 73 -8.74 -0.75 -11.04
CA GLY A 73 -10.01 -0.19 -10.59
C GLY A 73 -10.11 1.31 -10.87
N ALA A 74 -11.18 1.92 -10.36
CA ALA A 74 -11.43 3.35 -10.57
C ALA A 74 -10.35 4.27 -9.97
N GLY A 75 -10.07 5.36 -10.66
CA GLY A 75 -9.41 6.52 -10.09
C GLY A 75 -10.28 7.24 -9.04
N LEU A 76 -9.72 8.26 -8.39
CA LEU A 76 -10.45 9.10 -7.44
C LEU A 76 -10.56 10.52 -7.95
N LEU A 77 -11.77 11.08 -7.89
CA LEU A 77 -12.01 12.47 -8.24
C LEU A 77 -11.32 13.40 -7.23
N ASN A 78 -10.60 14.40 -7.73
CA ASN A 78 -10.02 15.45 -6.90
C ASN A 78 -11.08 16.55 -6.68
N VAL A 79 -11.45 16.82 -5.43
CA VAL A 79 -12.53 17.76 -5.07
C VAL A 79 -12.02 18.87 -4.16
N GLY A 80 -11.12 19.67 -4.70
CA GLY A 80 -10.52 20.81 -3.99
C GLY A 80 -9.37 20.36 -3.09
N ASN A 81 -8.17 20.31 -3.68
CA ASN A 81 -6.92 20.00 -2.98
C ASN A 81 -6.89 18.63 -2.27
N THR A 82 -7.67 17.65 -2.71
CA THR A 82 -7.75 16.31 -2.09
C THR A 82 -6.80 15.29 -2.70
N CYS A 83 -5.78 15.71 -3.46
CA CYS A 83 -4.85 14.80 -4.14
C CYS A 83 -4.00 13.99 -3.15
N PHE A 84 -3.60 14.58 -2.00
CA PHE A 84 -2.87 13.88 -0.94
C PHE A 84 -3.66 12.68 -0.41
N LEU A 85 -4.95 12.88 -0.11
CA LEU A 85 -5.88 11.84 0.33
C LEU A 85 -6.07 10.79 -0.76
N ASN A 86 -6.27 11.22 -2.01
CA ASN A 86 -6.48 10.31 -3.13
C ASN A 86 -5.26 9.40 -3.35
N ALA A 87 -4.04 9.95 -3.25
CA ALA A 87 -2.81 9.18 -3.37
C ALA A 87 -2.71 8.13 -2.26
N VAL A 88 -2.96 8.51 -1.01
CA VAL A 88 -2.92 7.60 0.14
C VAL A 88 -3.97 6.49 0.01
N LEU A 89 -5.21 6.82 -0.32
CA LEU A 89 -6.28 5.84 -0.49
C LEU A 89 -5.97 4.83 -1.60
N GLN A 90 -5.38 5.28 -2.72
CA GLN A 90 -4.95 4.38 -3.78
C GLN A 90 -3.80 3.47 -3.33
N CYS A 91 -2.79 3.99 -2.63
CA CYS A 91 -1.71 3.17 -2.07
C CYS A 91 -2.24 2.08 -1.12
N LEU A 92 -3.16 2.43 -0.22
CA LEU A 92 -3.80 1.47 0.69
C LEU A 92 -4.64 0.43 -0.08
N THR A 93 -5.41 0.88 -1.08
CA THR A 93 -6.28 0.03 -1.90
C THR A 93 -5.49 -1.02 -2.68
N TYR A 94 -4.29 -0.68 -3.16
CA TYR A 94 -3.46 -1.57 -3.96
C TYR A 94 -2.35 -2.27 -3.15
N THR A 95 -2.41 -2.23 -1.83
CA THR A 95 -1.55 -3.05 -0.96
C THR A 95 -2.16 -4.45 -0.80
N PRO A 96 -1.63 -5.51 -1.42
CA PRO A 96 -2.34 -6.79 -1.54
C PRO A 96 -2.78 -7.43 -0.22
N PRO A 97 -1.95 -7.51 0.84
CA PRO A 97 -2.38 -8.01 2.15
C PRO A 97 -3.61 -7.30 2.69
N LEU A 98 -3.58 -5.96 2.64
CA LEU A 98 -4.64 -5.13 3.17
C LEU A 98 -5.90 -5.25 2.32
N ALA A 99 -5.75 -5.22 0.99
CA ALA A 99 -6.86 -5.34 0.06
C ALA A 99 -7.56 -6.70 0.18
N ASN A 100 -6.80 -7.80 0.27
CA ASN A 100 -7.36 -9.14 0.48
C ASN A 100 -8.22 -9.17 1.75
N TYR A 101 -7.72 -8.61 2.85
CA TYR A 101 -8.46 -8.54 4.11
C TYR A 101 -9.72 -7.66 3.99
N LEU A 102 -9.59 -6.45 3.43
CA LEU A 102 -10.72 -5.53 3.31
C LEU A 102 -11.81 -6.04 2.34
N LEU A 103 -11.44 -6.86 1.36
CA LEU A 103 -12.37 -7.52 0.45
C LEU A 103 -13.09 -8.71 1.08
N SER A 104 -12.52 -9.37 2.11
CA SER A 104 -13.17 -10.49 2.81
C SER A 104 -14.39 -10.05 3.63
N ARG A 105 -14.47 -8.75 3.98
CA ARG A 105 -15.52 -8.17 4.84
C ARG A 105 -15.56 -8.73 6.26
N GLU A 106 -14.49 -9.40 6.70
CA GLU A 106 -14.42 -10.02 8.02
C GLU A 106 -14.61 -8.99 9.14
N HIS A 107 -14.05 -7.77 9.00
CA HIS A 107 -14.20 -6.76 10.02
C HIS A 107 -15.64 -6.27 10.13
N SER A 108 -16.30 -5.89 9.03
CA SER A 108 -17.67 -5.39 9.10
C SER A 108 -18.69 -6.42 9.59
N GLN A 109 -18.44 -7.72 9.40
CA GLN A 109 -19.27 -8.79 9.95
C GLN A 109 -19.21 -8.90 11.48
N ALA A 110 -18.05 -8.59 12.07
CA ALA A 110 -17.82 -8.64 13.52
C ALA A 110 -17.89 -7.26 14.20
N CYS A 111 -18.04 -6.17 13.44
CA CYS A 111 -17.97 -4.82 13.97
C CYS A 111 -19.31 -4.39 14.58
N HIS A 112 -19.32 -4.14 15.88
CA HIS A 112 -20.46 -3.60 16.63
C HIS A 112 -20.35 -2.10 16.92
N GLN A 113 -19.35 -1.41 16.36
CA GLN A 113 -19.12 0.02 16.60
C GLN A 113 -20.25 0.86 15.99
N GLN A 114 -20.93 1.64 16.82
CA GLN A 114 -21.93 2.60 16.36
C GLN A 114 -21.23 3.88 15.87
N GLY A 115 -21.50 4.27 14.62
CA GLY A 115 -21.00 5.52 14.04
C GLY A 115 -19.79 5.35 13.12
N PHE A 116 -18.58 5.70 13.59
CA PHE A 116 -17.36 5.68 12.76
C PHE A 116 -16.51 4.47 13.10
N CYS A 117 -16.28 3.67 12.07
CA CYS A 117 -15.24 2.65 12.07
C CYS A 117 -14.45 2.80 10.78
N MET A 118 -13.16 3.15 10.91
CA MET A 118 -12.31 3.38 9.75
C MET A 118 -12.09 2.11 8.93
N MET A 119 -12.06 0.93 9.56
CA MET A 119 -11.98 -0.35 8.86
C MET A 119 -13.21 -0.58 7.97
N CYS A 120 -14.44 -0.40 8.49
CA CYS A 120 -15.67 -0.53 7.69
C CYS A 120 -15.71 0.47 6.51
N ILE A 121 -15.22 1.69 6.73
CA ILE A 121 -15.12 2.72 5.68
C ILE A 121 -14.13 2.28 4.61
N MET A 122 -12.97 1.77 5.00
CA MET A 122 -11.94 1.28 4.06
C MET A 122 -12.40 0.02 3.31
N GLU A 123 -13.11 -0.92 3.93
CA GLU A 123 -13.70 -2.05 3.22
C GLU A 123 -14.65 -1.59 2.11
N THR A 124 -15.51 -0.63 2.45
CA THR A 124 -16.46 -0.04 1.50
C THR A 124 -15.74 0.71 0.37
N HIS A 125 -14.68 1.45 0.71
CA HIS A 125 -13.86 2.15 -0.27
C HIS A 125 -13.17 1.20 -1.25
N VAL A 126 -12.41 0.22 -0.73
CA VAL A 126 -11.63 -0.74 -1.53
C VAL A 126 -12.55 -1.55 -2.43
N ASN A 127 -13.66 -2.05 -1.89
CA ASN A 127 -14.63 -2.80 -2.68
C ASN A 127 -15.21 -1.93 -3.81
N LYS A 128 -15.54 -0.67 -3.54
CA LYS A 128 -16.08 0.27 -4.53
C LYS A 128 -15.06 0.61 -5.62
N VAL A 129 -13.78 0.81 -5.28
CA VAL A 129 -12.72 1.12 -6.26
C VAL A 129 -12.48 -0.07 -7.18
N LEU A 130 -12.28 -1.26 -6.63
CA LEU A 130 -11.85 -2.44 -7.39
C LEU A 130 -12.98 -3.06 -8.23
N HIS A 131 -14.24 -2.88 -7.86
CA HIS A 131 -15.39 -3.39 -8.61
C HIS A 131 -16.11 -2.31 -9.43
N SER A 132 -15.55 -1.11 -9.52
CA SER A 132 -16.17 -0.05 -10.30
C SER A 132 -16.01 -0.30 -11.80
N SER A 133 -17.08 -0.04 -12.56
CA SER A 133 -17.02 0.03 -14.02
C SER A 133 -16.72 1.44 -14.55
N VAL A 134 -16.70 2.46 -13.66
CA VAL A 134 -16.41 3.85 -14.05
C VAL A 134 -14.93 4.18 -13.89
N ASN A 135 -14.45 5.14 -14.68
CA ASN A 135 -13.05 5.55 -14.66
C ASN A 135 -12.63 6.23 -13.35
N ALA A 136 -13.55 6.92 -12.66
CA ALA A 136 -13.26 7.61 -11.42
C ALA A 136 -14.48 7.69 -10.50
N ILE A 137 -14.25 7.59 -9.19
CA ILE A 137 -15.28 7.72 -8.15
C ILE A 137 -14.96 8.84 -7.17
N LEU A 138 -15.98 9.41 -6.54
CA LEU A 138 -15.83 10.28 -5.38
C LEU A 138 -15.68 9.42 -4.11
N PRO A 139 -14.58 9.54 -3.33
CA PRO A 139 -14.41 8.83 -2.05
C PRO A 139 -15.25 9.47 -0.93
N LEU A 140 -16.56 9.63 -1.16
CA LEU A 140 -17.48 10.39 -0.32
C LEU A 140 -17.51 9.92 1.15
N ALA A 141 -17.41 8.61 1.39
CA ALA A 141 -17.41 8.06 2.74
C ALA A 141 -16.22 8.56 3.57
N VAL A 142 -15.03 8.62 2.96
CA VAL A 142 -13.80 9.12 3.61
C VAL A 142 -13.88 10.64 3.78
N LEU A 143 -14.34 11.36 2.76
CA LEU A 143 -14.48 12.83 2.83
C LEU A 143 -15.44 13.29 3.93
N LYS A 144 -16.54 12.57 4.16
CA LYS A 144 -17.51 12.90 5.23
C LYS A 144 -16.94 12.76 6.63
N VAL A 145 -15.95 11.89 6.82
CA VAL A 145 -15.33 11.61 8.13
C VAL A 145 -13.94 12.20 8.25
N PHE A 146 -13.55 13.10 7.33
CA PHE A 146 -12.20 13.62 7.20
C PHE A 146 -11.64 14.19 8.51
N ARG A 147 -12.44 14.98 9.24
CA ARG A 147 -12.08 15.50 10.57
C ARG A 147 -12.04 14.46 11.69
N ARG A 148 -12.68 13.31 11.51
CA ARG A 148 -12.61 12.18 12.46
C ARG A 148 -11.35 11.34 12.26
N ILE A 149 -10.74 11.42 11.07
CA ILE A 149 -9.44 10.80 10.78
C ILE A 149 -8.34 11.63 11.44
N GLY A 150 -8.39 12.95 11.31
CA GLY A 150 -7.55 13.89 12.06
C GLY A 150 -8.27 15.23 12.24
N GLU A 151 -8.32 15.72 13.47
CA GLU A 151 -9.12 16.91 13.83
C GLU A 151 -8.65 18.19 13.15
N HIS A 152 -7.34 18.27 12.85
CA HIS A 152 -6.70 19.43 12.23
C HIS A 152 -6.97 19.54 10.73
N PHE A 153 -7.38 18.46 10.07
CA PHE A 153 -7.56 18.46 8.63
C PHE A 153 -8.76 19.30 8.17
N GLN A 154 -8.57 20.06 7.08
CA GLN A 154 -9.60 20.93 6.52
C GLN A 154 -9.83 20.66 5.04
N LEU A 155 -11.08 20.34 4.68
CA LEU A 155 -11.44 20.14 3.28
C LEU A 155 -11.17 21.43 2.46
N GLY A 156 -10.56 21.29 1.29
CA GLY A 156 -10.18 22.41 0.44
C GLY A 156 -8.77 22.95 0.68
N ARG A 157 -8.07 22.50 1.74
CA ARG A 157 -6.65 22.78 1.93
C ARG A 157 -5.80 21.62 1.44
N GLU A 158 -4.61 21.93 0.94
CA GLU A 158 -3.57 20.92 0.77
C GLU A 158 -3.06 20.52 2.15
N GLU A 159 -2.87 19.22 2.37
CA GLU A 159 -2.41 18.64 3.63
C GLU A 159 -1.25 17.67 3.33
N ASP A 160 -0.50 17.30 4.37
CA ASP A 160 0.59 16.32 4.24
C ASP A 160 0.01 14.89 4.06
N ALA A 161 0.37 14.24 2.95
CA ALA A 161 -0.04 12.87 2.63
C ALA A 161 0.46 11.85 3.68
N HIS A 162 1.67 12.05 4.21
CA HIS A 162 2.22 11.18 5.24
C HIS A 162 1.40 11.28 6.53
N ASP A 163 1.05 12.49 6.94
CA ASP A 163 0.22 12.71 8.13
C ASP A 163 -1.17 12.09 7.96
N PHE A 164 -1.81 12.29 6.80
CA PHE A 164 -3.09 11.65 6.48
C PHE A 164 -3.02 10.12 6.49
N LEU A 165 -1.93 9.53 5.99
CA LEU A 165 -1.69 8.10 6.04
C LEU A 165 -1.57 7.62 7.50
N CYS A 166 -0.76 8.27 8.32
CA CYS A 166 -0.55 7.92 9.73
C CYS A 166 -1.87 7.99 10.52
N CYS A 167 -2.62 9.08 10.39
CA CYS A 167 -3.95 9.21 10.99
C CYS A 167 -4.92 8.11 10.53
N THR A 168 -4.94 7.80 9.24
CA THR A 168 -5.80 6.76 8.68
C THR A 168 -5.46 5.37 9.24
N VAL A 169 -4.19 4.99 9.23
CA VAL A 169 -3.73 3.69 9.74
C VAL A 169 -3.96 3.58 11.25
N ASN A 170 -3.73 4.66 12.01
CA ASN A 170 -4.01 4.68 13.44
C ASN A 170 -5.51 4.52 13.73
N ALA A 171 -6.38 5.16 12.96
CA ALA A 171 -7.83 5.00 13.08
C ALA A 171 -8.29 3.57 12.71
N MET A 172 -7.66 2.94 11.72
CA MET A 172 -7.89 1.53 11.37
C MET A 172 -7.46 0.59 12.51
N GLN A 173 -6.28 0.81 13.08
CA GLN A 173 -5.78 0.03 14.22
C GLN A 173 -6.69 0.16 15.44
N THR A 174 -7.12 1.39 15.75
CA THR A 174 -8.07 1.66 16.85
C THR A 174 -9.38 0.90 16.65
N ALA A 175 -9.91 0.88 15.41
CA ALA A 175 -11.11 0.13 15.09
C ALA A 175 -10.93 -1.40 15.26
N CYS A 176 -9.76 -1.96 14.92
CA CYS A 176 -9.48 -3.38 15.15
C CYS A 176 -9.37 -3.71 16.65
N LEU A 177 -8.84 -2.79 17.46
CA LEU A 177 -8.69 -2.98 18.90
C LEU A 177 -10.02 -2.92 19.65
N SER A 178 -10.94 -2.05 19.22
CA SER A 178 -12.28 -1.92 19.84
C SER A 178 -13.25 -3.02 19.42
N ALA A 179 -13.10 -3.61 18.23
CA ALA A 179 -13.93 -4.74 17.78
C ALA A 179 -13.63 -6.07 18.51
N SER A 180 -12.63 -6.07 19.39
CA SER A 180 -12.09 -7.29 19.99
C SER A 180 -11.99 -7.20 21.51
N SER A 181 -12.57 -6.17 22.12
CA SER A 181 -12.70 -5.99 23.56
C SER A 181 -13.97 -6.64 24.13
N GLU A 182 -14.46 -7.71 23.49
CA GLU A 182 -15.55 -8.56 23.97
C GLU A 182 -15.02 -9.95 24.35
#